data_AF-A0A2E6NRV7-F1
#
_entry.id   AF-A0A2E6NRV7-F1
#
_cell.length_a   1.000
_cell.length_b   1.000
_cell.length_c   1.000
_cell.angle_alpha   90.00
_cell.angle_beta   90.00
_cell.angle_gamma   90.00
#
_symmetry.space_group_name_H-M   'P 1'
#
loop_
_entity.id
_entity.type
_entity.pdbx_description
1 polymer ?
#
loop_
_entity_poly.entity_id
_entity_poly.type
_entity_poly.pdbx_seq_one_letter_code
_entity_poly.pdbx_strand_id
1 'polypeptide(L)'
;MKKHAALPGILCMVALILFPDRARGEPPFTLVVLPDTQCYCDTRHAQSAKKWGGDLRRYFFSQTRWIRDNVRKLNIAFVLHEGDITQTDYDDEWKIAAKAMALLDGKVPYCLCLGNHDIGYRKTGNSADSYSTANDRKTRFNKFFPRSKYQNLKHFGGTPGKGLDNSYWVFTAAKMNFLILALEFKPRDEILAWAGTVARKHPDHRIIVLTHSYLDAQNKRTRSGYAVDGNLGEGMWKKLVSKHPNIFLVLCGHVLGEGRLTSKGDAGNSVHQVLCDYQGLKDGGGSWLRYMTFHPEKNRIEAFTYNPALNTFKKGPSSRFALEYKMDLPAPKPPAKQ
;
A
#
# COMPACT_ATOMS: atom_id res chain seq x y z
N MET A 1 -63.86 19.47 51.56
CA MET A 1 -63.14 20.00 50.40
C MET A 1 -61.63 19.90 50.65
N LYS A 2 -60.96 18.86 50.14
CA LYS A 2 -59.49 18.76 50.15
C LYS A 2 -59.03 18.65 48.69
N LYS A 3 -58.28 19.64 48.23
CA LYS A 3 -57.67 19.69 46.89
C LYS A 3 -56.35 18.91 46.93
N HIS A 4 -56.20 17.89 46.09
CA HIS A 4 -54.90 17.29 45.80
C HIS A 4 -54.29 18.01 44.60
N ALA A 5 -53.10 18.58 44.80
CA ALA A 5 -52.27 19.14 43.74
C ALA A 5 -51.38 18.01 43.16
N ALA A 6 -51.44 17.80 41.85
CA ALA A 6 -50.57 16.89 41.13
C ALA A 6 -49.28 17.63 40.72
N LEU A 7 -48.12 17.06 41.03
CA LEU A 7 -46.83 17.51 40.48
C LEU A 7 -46.66 16.99 39.03
N PRO A 8 -46.09 17.79 38.11
CA PRO A 8 -45.75 17.31 36.78
C PRO A 8 -44.46 16.47 36.82
N GLY A 9 -44.55 15.26 36.29
CA GLY A 9 -43.40 14.38 36.10
C GLY A 9 -42.47 14.92 35.01
N ILE A 10 -41.21 15.16 35.36
CA ILE A 10 -40.14 15.46 34.39
C ILE A 10 -39.82 14.17 33.64
N LEU A 11 -40.22 14.10 32.38
CA LEU A 11 -39.83 13.03 31.47
C LEU A 11 -38.36 13.24 31.09
N CYS A 12 -37.47 12.53 31.79
CA CYS A 12 -36.04 12.54 31.49
C CYS A 12 -35.80 11.76 30.18
N MET A 13 -35.71 12.48 29.07
CA MET A 13 -35.41 11.92 27.76
C MET A 13 -33.93 11.54 27.73
N VAL A 14 -33.61 10.30 28.10
CA VAL A 14 -32.27 9.75 27.95
C VAL A 14 -31.99 9.62 26.45
N ALA A 15 -31.23 10.56 25.90
CA ALA A 15 -30.65 10.42 24.58
C ALA A 15 -29.68 9.23 24.64
N LEU A 16 -30.10 8.09 24.08
CA LEU A 16 -29.22 6.95 23.84
C LEU A 16 -28.15 7.42 22.85
N ILE A 17 -26.97 7.76 23.34
CA ILE A 17 -25.78 7.96 22.50
C ILE A 17 -25.43 6.58 21.97
N LEU A 18 -25.93 6.24 20.78
CA LEU A 18 -25.54 5.06 20.03
C LEU A 18 -24.04 5.21 19.71
N PHE A 19 -23.20 4.59 20.53
CA PHE A 19 -21.80 4.38 20.17
C PHE A 19 -21.77 3.61 18.84
N PRO A 20 -20.94 4.00 17.86
CA PRO A 20 -20.82 3.23 16.64
C PRO A 20 -20.48 1.78 17.00
N ASP A 21 -21.22 0.84 16.41
CA ASP A 21 -20.95 -0.58 16.55
C ASP A 21 -19.49 -0.80 16.17
N ARG A 22 -18.68 -1.29 17.11
CA ARG A 22 -17.30 -1.65 16.77
C ARG A 22 -17.38 -2.88 15.88
N ALA A 23 -16.39 -3.10 15.00
CA ALA A 23 -16.23 -4.38 14.31
C ALA A 23 -15.78 -5.52 15.26
N ARG A 24 -16.14 -5.45 16.56
CA ARG A 24 -15.86 -6.46 17.58
C ARG A 24 -16.56 -7.76 17.17
N GLY A 25 -15.79 -8.84 17.08
CA GLY A 25 -16.26 -10.16 16.62
C GLY A 25 -15.99 -10.47 15.16
N GLU A 26 -15.54 -9.51 14.34
CA GLU A 26 -15.10 -9.82 12.98
C GLU A 26 -13.68 -10.44 12.99
N PRO A 27 -13.42 -11.47 12.17
CA PRO A 27 -12.11 -12.11 12.14
C PRO A 27 -11.02 -11.13 11.65
N PRO A 28 -9.79 -11.23 12.17
CA PRO A 28 -8.65 -10.49 11.62
C PRO A 28 -8.47 -10.73 10.12
N PHE A 29 -7.99 -9.72 9.41
CA PHE A 29 -7.65 -9.82 7.99
C PHE A 29 -6.26 -9.25 7.73
N THR A 30 -5.65 -9.63 6.61
CA THR A 30 -4.25 -9.31 6.32
C THR A 30 -4.10 -8.56 5.01
N LEU A 31 -3.22 -7.56 5.01
CA LEU A 31 -2.63 -7.00 3.80
C LEU A 31 -1.20 -7.52 3.66
N VAL A 32 -0.81 -7.99 2.47
CA VAL A 32 0.60 -8.31 2.20
C VAL A 32 1.21 -7.21 1.34
N VAL A 33 2.41 -6.79 1.69
CA VAL A 33 3.19 -5.74 1.05
C VAL A 33 4.46 -6.36 0.48
N LEU A 34 4.64 -6.21 -0.83
CA LEU A 34 5.80 -6.67 -1.59
C LEU A 34 6.71 -5.47 -1.90
N PRO A 35 7.87 -5.36 -1.24
CA PRO A 35 8.82 -4.28 -1.50
C PRO A 35 9.82 -4.64 -2.61
N ASP A 36 10.12 -3.66 -3.47
CA ASP A 36 11.33 -3.53 -4.29
C ASP A 36 11.89 -4.84 -4.89
N THR A 37 11.10 -5.49 -5.76
CA THR A 37 11.41 -6.82 -6.31
C THR A 37 12.36 -6.80 -7.52
N GLN A 38 12.79 -5.61 -7.96
CA GLN A 38 13.67 -5.35 -9.09
C GLN A 38 14.86 -6.32 -9.21
N CYS A 39 15.54 -6.60 -8.10
CA CYS A 39 16.72 -7.46 -8.06
C CYS A 39 16.40 -8.93 -8.37
N TYR A 40 15.15 -9.37 -8.13
CA TYR A 40 14.70 -10.72 -8.47
C TYR A 40 14.35 -10.85 -9.95
N CYS A 41 14.14 -9.73 -10.64
CA CYS A 41 13.86 -9.72 -12.06
C CYS A 41 15.13 -9.53 -12.90
N ASP A 42 16.21 -9.01 -12.34
CA ASP A 42 17.44 -8.66 -13.05
C ASP A 42 18.03 -9.84 -13.84
N THR A 43 18.06 -9.66 -15.16
CA THR A 43 18.57 -10.67 -16.11
C THR A 43 20.05 -10.48 -16.42
N ARG A 44 20.68 -9.42 -15.91
CA ARG A 44 22.10 -9.14 -16.09
C ARG A 44 22.93 -9.96 -15.11
N HIS A 45 22.83 -11.29 -15.19
CA HIS A 45 23.31 -12.23 -14.17
C HIS A 45 24.78 -12.04 -13.75
N ALA A 46 25.67 -11.64 -14.67
CA ALA A 46 27.06 -11.32 -14.33
C ALA A 46 27.17 -10.13 -13.35
N GLN A 47 26.28 -9.15 -13.45
CA GLN A 47 26.22 -8.00 -12.52
C GLN A 47 25.44 -8.35 -11.26
N SER A 48 24.32 -9.06 -11.39
CA SER A 48 23.58 -9.57 -10.24
C SER A 48 24.45 -10.49 -9.39
N ALA A 49 25.40 -11.23 -9.97
CA ALA A 49 26.40 -12.02 -9.25
C ALA A 49 27.31 -11.16 -8.36
N LYS A 50 27.78 -10.02 -8.88
CA LYS A 50 28.63 -9.09 -8.12
C LYS A 50 27.87 -8.37 -7.01
N LYS A 51 26.60 -7.99 -7.27
CA LYS A 51 25.81 -7.18 -6.34
C LYS A 51 25.05 -8.02 -5.31
N TRP A 52 24.50 -9.16 -5.73
CA TRP A 52 23.52 -9.92 -4.95
C TRP A 52 23.64 -11.44 -5.06
N GLY A 53 24.72 -11.99 -5.63
CA GLY A 53 24.95 -13.44 -5.66
C GLY A 53 24.28 -14.22 -6.80
N GLY A 54 23.79 -13.55 -7.85
CA GLY A 54 23.52 -14.19 -9.15
C GLY A 54 22.07 -14.12 -9.59
N ASP A 55 21.54 -15.22 -10.13
CA ASP A 55 20.12 -15.34 -10.48
C ASP A 55 19.27 -15.48 -9.21
N LEU A 56 18.35 -14.54 -9.01
CA LEU A 56 17.51 -14.41 -7.83
C LEU A 56 16.02 -14.62 -8.09
N ARG A 57 15.63 -15.00 -9.31
CA ARG A 57 14.22 -15.11 -9.73
C ARG A 57 13.38 -15.96 -8.79
N ARG A 58 13.97 -17.03 -8.23
CA ARG A 58 13.30 -17.94 -7.27
C ARG A 58 12.66 -17.19 -6.09
N TYR A 59 13.19 -16.06 -5.67
CA TYR A 59 12.72 -15.32 -4.51
C TYR A 59 11.39 -14.60 -4.77
N PHE A 60 11.23 -13.94 -5.93
CA PHE A 60 9.94 -13.34 -6.28
C PHE A 60 8.83 -14.39 -6.40
N PHE A 61 9.16 -15.53 -7.02
CA PHE A 61 8.23 -16.66 -7.08
C PHE A 61 7.95 -17.29 -5.71
N SER A 62 8.91 -17.25 -4.77
CA SER A 62 8.71 -17.72 -3.39
C SER A 62 7.69 -16.83 -2.66
N GLN A 63 7.84 -15.51 -2.76
CA GLN A 63 6.89 -14.55 -2.19
C GLN A 63 5.46 -14.80 -2.70
N THR A 64 5.29 -14.85 -4.02
CA THR A 64 3.96 -14.97 -4.65
C THR A 64 3.33 -16.34 -4.44
N ARG A 65 4.10 -17.44 -4.47
CA ARG A 65 3.59 -18.78 -4.10
C ARG A 65 3.14 -18.82 -2.64
N TRP A 66 3.97 -18.30 -1.73
CA TRP A 66 3.61 -18.29 -0.31
C TRP A 66 2.34 -17.50 -0.05
N ILE A 67 2.17 -16.32 -0.68
CA ILE A 67 0.93 -15.54 -0.58
C ILE A 67 -0.26 -16.38 -1.05
N ARG A 68 -0.18 -16.95 -2.26
CA ARG A 68 -1.23 -17.80 -2.85
C ARG A 68 -1.63 -18.94 -1.90
N ASP A 69 -0.65 -19.61 -1.32
CA ASP A 69 -0.87 -20.80 -0.48
C ASP A 69 -1.39 -20.44 0.93
N ASN A 70 -1.24 -19.18 1.35
CA ASN A 70 -1.66 -18.69 2.66
C ASN A 70 -2.87 -17.76 2.64
N VAL A 71 -3.50 -17.51 1.48
CA VAL A 71 -4.66 -16.60 1.35
C VAL A 71 -5.73 -16.90 2.40
N ARG A 72 -6.16 -18.16 2.51
CA ARG A 72 -7.21 -18.57 3.47
C ARG A 72 -6.70 -18.53 4.91
N LYS A 73 -5.50 -19.06 5.15
CA LYS A 73 -4.91 -19.18 6.50
C LYS A 73 -4.70 -17.83 7.18
N LEU A 74 -4.27 -16.83 6.42
CA LEU A 74 -4.00 -15.48 6.93
C LEU A 74 -5.15 -14.50 6.66
N ASN A 75 -6.24 -14.96 6.06
CA ASN A 75 -7.34 -14.10 5.59
C ASN A 75 -6.81 -12.89 4.81
N ILE A 76 -6.00 -13.16 3.78
CA ILE A 76 -5.36 -12.10 2.98
C ILE A 76 -6.43 -11.41 2.14
N ALA A 77 -6.70 -10.14 2.46
CA ALA A 77 -7.68 -9.32 1.78
C ALA A 77 -7.14 -8.66 0.51
N PHE A 78 -5.86 -8.28 0.51
CA PHE A 78 -5.22 -7.58 -0.61
C PHE A 78 -3.69 -7.70 -0.58
N VAL A 79 -3.06 -7.61 -1.75
CA VAL A 79 -1.59 -7.52 -1.91
C VAL A 79 -1.20 -6.19 -2.56
N LEU A 80 -0.20 -5.51 -2.01
CA LEU A 80 0.27 -4.21 -2.47
C LEU A 80 1.76 -4.31 -2.84
N HIS A 81 2.14 -3.91 -4.07
CA HIS A 81 3.53 -3.88 -4.49
C HIS A 81 4.05 -2.44 -4.53
N GLU A 82 5.13 -2.15 -3.81
CA GLU A 82 5.63 -0.78 -3.54
C GLU A 82 6.47 -0.19 -4.68
N GLY A 83 6.34 -0.70 -5.91
CA GLY A 83 7.17 -0.28 -7.05
C GLY A 83 8.55 -0.93 -7.09
N ASP A 84 9.37 -0.42 -8.00
CA ASP A 84 10.63 -1.02 -8.46
C ASP A 84 10.43 -2.52 -8.74
N ILE A 85 9.57 -2.78 -9.71
CA ILE A 85 9.17 -4.12 -10.15
C ILE A 85 10.31 -4.77 -10.95
N THR A 86 11.05 -3.95 -11.70
CA THR A 86 12.17 -4.39 -12.56
C THR A 86 13.42 -3.56 -12.28
N GLN A 87 14.61 -4.09 -12.58
CA GLN A 87 15.87 -3.38 -12.36
C GLN A 87 16.26 -2.50 -13.54
N THR A 88 15.84 -2.90 -14.74
CA THR A 88 16.04 -2.22 -16.02
C THR A 88 14.76 -2.25 -16.85
N ASP A 89 14.77 -1.63 -18.03
CA ASP A 89 13.64 -1.73 -18.96
C ASP A 89 13.68 -3.00 -19.84
N TYR A 90 14.54 -3.97 -19.55
CA TYR A 90 14.69 -5.16 -20.40
C TYR A 90 13.40 -6.00 -20.38
N ASP A 91 12.95 -6.42 -21.57
CA ASP A 91 11.65 -7.09 -21.74
C ASP A 91 11.52 -8.36 -20.89
N ASP A 92 12.63 -9.09 -20.71
CA ASP A 92 12.62 -10.34 -19.95
C ASP A 92 12.46 -10.13 -18.44
N GLU A 93 12.94 -9.02 -17.88
CA GLU A 93 12.71 -8.67 -16.46
C GLU A 93 11.21 -8.46 -16.22
N TRP A 94 10.55 -7.73 -17.12
CA TRP A 94 9.11 -7.50 -17.06
C TRP A 94 8.31 -8.81 -17.25
N LYS A 95 8.75 -9.71 -18.14
CA LYS A 95 8.13 -11.04 -18.27
C LYS A 95 8.24 -11.85 -16.99
N ILE A 96 9.38 -11.79 -16.30
CA ILE A 96 9.60 -12.47 -15.01
C ILE A 96 8.61 -11.93 -13.97
N ALA A 97 8.55 -10.61 -13.81
CA ALA A 97 7.65 -9.95 -12.88
C ALA A 97 6.18 -10.31 -13.14
N ALA A 98 5.74 -10.22 -14.40
CA ALA A 98 4.38 -10.58 -14.79
C ALA A 98 4.05 -12.04 -14.48
N LYS A 99 4.98 -12.97 -14.75
CA LYS A 99 4.82 -14.40 -14.43
C LYS A 99 4.74 -14.66 -12.92
N ALA A 100 5.56 -13.99 -12.11
CA ALA A 100 5.52 -14.14 -10.66
C ALA A 100 4.18 -13.62 -10.10
N MET A 101 3.77 -12.41 -10.48
CA MET A 101 2.52 -11.81 -10.03
C MET A 101 1.28 -12.57 -10.53
N ALA A 102 1.32 -13.19 -11.72
CA ALA A 102 0.23 -14.00 -12.25
C ALA A 102 -0.13 -15.22 -11.38
N LEU A 103 0.76 -15.66 -10.47
CA LEU A 103 0.42 -16.71 -9.49
C LEU A 103 -0.68 -16.30 -8.51
N LEU A 104 -0.96 -14.99 -8.39
CA LEU A 104 -2.01 -14.44 -7.54
C LEU A 104 -3.34 -14.24 -8.30
N ASP A 105 -3.34 -14.34 -9.63
CA ASP A 105 -4.53 -14.12 -10.45
C ASP A 105 -5.65 -15.09 -10.07
N GLY A 106 -6.83 -14.54 -9.76
CA GLY A 106 -8.01 -15.32 -9.30
C GLY A 106 -7.86 -15.92 -7.89
N LYS A 107 -6.80 -15.60 -7.14
CA LYS A 107 -6.54 -16.11 -5.79
C LYS A 107 -6.68 -15.03 -4.73
N VAL A 108 -6.11 -13.85 -4.97
CA VAL A 108 -6.18 -12.66 -4.10
C VAL A 108 -6.02 -11.41 -4.97
N PRO A 109 -6.78 -10.33 -4.74
CA PRO A 109 -6.58 -9.10 -5.50
C PRO A 109 -5.23 -8.46 -5.14
N TYR A 110 -4.61 -7.83 -6.13
CA TYR A 110 -3.37 -7.10 -5.95
C TYR A 110 -3.33 -5.83 -6.80
N CYS A 111 -2.53 -4.88 -6.35
CA CYS A 111 -2.21 -3.66 -7.09
C CYS A 111 -0.71 -3.35 -6.98
N LEU A 112 -0.20 -2.58 -7.93
CA LEU A 112 1.20 -2.17 -7.99
C LEU A 112 1.25 -0.66 -8.15
N CYS A 113 2.21 0.00 -7.52
CA CYS A 113 2.67 1.32 -7.96
C CYS A 113 3.97 1.18 -8.77
N LEU A 114 4.37 2.27 -9.43
CA LEU A 114 5.64 2.36 -10.15
C LEU A 114 6.73 2.89 -9.25
N GLY A 115 7.93 2.31 -9.34
CA GLY A 115 9.15 2.87 -8.75
C GLY A 115 10.00 3.65 -9.74
N ASN A 116 11.16 4.13 -9.29
CA ASN A 116 12.05 4.90 -10.16
C ASN A 116 12.69 4.03 -11.25
N HIS A 117 12.92 2.73 -11.00
CA HIS A 117 13.45 1.80 -11.99
C HIS A 117 12.43 1.40 -13.05
N ASP A 118 11.14 1.58 -12.79
CA ASP A 118 10.06 1.21 -13.70
C ASP A 118 9.76 2.29 -14.76
N ILE A 119 10.38 3.47 -14.64
CA ILE A 119 10.15 4.62 -15.52
C ILE A 119 11.46 5.23 -16.05
N GLY A 120 11.39 5.80 -17.25
CA GLY A 120 12.41 6.67 -17.81
C GLY A 120 13.81 6.05 -17.87
N TYR A 121 13.92 4.75 -18.17
CA TYR A 121 15.20 4.08 -18.34
C TYR A 121 15.98 4.68 -19.51
N ARG A 122 17.29 4.87 -19.33
CA ARG A 122 18.21 5.31 -20.38
C ARG A 122 19.58 4.65 -20.17
N LYS A 123 20.10 4.00 -21.20
CA LYS A 123 21.50 3.56 -21.24
C LYS A 123 22.43 4.78 -21.34
N THR A 124 23.42 4.89 -20.47
CA THR A 124 24.35 6.02 -20.36
C THR A 124 25.78 5.69 -20.78
N GLY A 125 26.04 4.43 -21.18
CA GLY A 125 27.35 3.97 -21.62
C GLY A 125 27.30 2.52 -22.08
N ASN A 126 28.46 1.91 -22.35
CA ASN A 126 28.53 0.57 -22.95
C ASN A 126 28.43 -0.58 -21.93
N SER A 127 28.67 -0.31 -20.64
CA SER A 127 28.53 -1.32 -19.58
C SER A 127 27.05 -1.62 -19.29
N ALA A 128 26.77 -2.84 -18.82
CA ALA A 128 25.45 -3.24 -18.34
C ALA A 128 24.96 -2.42 -17.12
N ASP A 129 25.89 -1.78 -16.39
CA ASP A 129 25.59 -0.91 -15.24
C ASP A 129 25.52 0.58 -15.60
N SER A 130 25.83 0.92 -16.86
CA SER A 130 25.75 2.30 -17.34
C SER A 130 24.32 2.61 -17.78
N TYR A 131 23.47 2.93 -16.81
CA TYR A 131 22.12 3.42 -17.06
C TYR A 131 21.66 4.41 -15.99
N SER A 132 20.67 5.20 -16.33
CA SER A 132 19.90 6.02 -15.40
C SER A 132 18.41 5.69 -15.52
N THR A 133 17.65 5.99 -14.48
CA THR A 133 16.20 5.76 -14.40
C THR A 133 15.50 7.02 -13.92
N ALA A 134 14.17 7.06 -14.06
CA ALA A 134 13.38 8.25 -13.78
C ALA A 134 13.90 9.53 -14.47
N ASN A 135 14.36 9.39 -15.72
CA ASN A 135 14.69 10.53 -16.58
C ASN A 135 13.44 11.19 -17.19
N ASP A 136 12.41 10.39 -17.43
CA ASP A 136 11.09 10.80 -17.91
C ASP A 136 10.02 9.79 -17.39
N ARG A 137 8.79 9.89 -17.90
CA ARG A 137 7.64 9.07 -17.48
C ARG A 137 7.39 7.84 -18.37
N LYS A 138 8.24 7.57 -19.36
CA LYS A 138 8.05 6.41 -20.25
C LYS A 138 8.20 5.14 -19.43
N THR A 139 7.30 4.18 -19.65
CA THR A 139 7.32 2.91 -18.93
C THR A 139 6.86 1.78 -19.83
N ARG A 140 7.34 0.57 -19.55
CA ARG A 140 6.83 -0.68 -20.14
C ARG A 140 5.72 -1.30 -19.29
N PHE A 141 5.45 -0.78 -18.10
CA PHE A 141 4.51 -1.35 -17.14
C PHE A 141 3.16 -1.74 -17.77
N ASN A 142 2.54 -0.82 -18.50
CA ASN A 142 1.22 -1.05 -19.12
C ASN A 142 1.21 -2.11 -20.23
N LYS A 143 2.38 -2.51 -20.77
CA LYS A 143 2.49 -3.66 -21.69
C LYS A 143 2.28 -4.99 -20.95
N PHE A 144 2.77 -5.09 -19.72
CA PHE A 144 2.81 -6.33 -18.94
C PHE A 144 1.72 -6.41 -17.87
N PHE A 145 1.30 -5.26 -17.38
CA PHE A 145 0.21 -5.07 -16.44
C PHE A 145 -0.84 -4.14 -17.07
N PRO A 146 -1.48 -4.54 -18.18
CA PRO A 146 -2.41 -3.66 -18.89
C PRO A 146 -3.70 -3.46 -18.08
N ARG A 147 -4.26 -2.25 -18.12
CA ARG A 147 -5.56 -1.93 -17.51
C ARG A 147 -6.66 -2.93 -17.88
N SER A 148 -6.67 -3.45 -19.11
CA SER A 148 -7.64 -4.45 -19.59
C SER A 148 -7.67 -5.74 -18.77
N LYS A 149 -6.54 -6.13 -18.17
CA LYS A 149 -6.45 -7.30 -17.28
C LYS A 149 -7.24 -7.08 -15.98
N TYR A 150 -7.34 -5.83 -15.52
CA TYR A 150 -7.83 -5.51 -14.18
C TYR A 150 -9.18 -4.79 -14.15
N GLN A 151 -9.54 -4.10 -15.23
CA GLN A 151 -10.69 -3.17 -15.23
C GLN A 151 -12.05 -3.82 -14.95
N ASN A 152 -12.17 -5.14 -15.16
CA ASN A 152 -13.38 -5.90 -14.90
C ASN A 152 -13.39 -6.58 -13.52
N LEU A 153 -12.33 -6.44 -12.72
CA LEU A 153 -12.30 -6.95 -11.36
C LEU A 153 -13.18 -6.07 -10.47
N LYS A 154 -14.01 -6.69 -9.63
CA LYS A 154 -14.86 -5.97 -8.65
C LYS A 154 -14.10 -5.02 -7.72
N HIS A 155 -12.79 -5.25 -7.55
CA HIS A 155 -11.92 -4.46 -6.69
C HIS A 155 -11.33 -3.24 -7.41
N PHE A 156 -11.39 -3.19 -8.75
CA PHE A 156 -10.84 -2.08 -9.51
C PHE A 156 -11.79 -0.90 -9.46
N GLY A 157 -11.29 0.25 -8.97
CA GLY A 157 -12.08 1.46 -8.85
C GLY A 157 -11.94 2.39 -10.05
N GLY A 158 -10.72 2.56 -10.57
CA GLY A 158 -10.48 3.42 -11.73
C GLY A 158 -9.07 3.96 -11.84
N THR A 159 -8.82 4.71 -12.91
CA THR A 159 -7.54 5.33 -13.28
C THR A 159 -7.80 6.76 -13.78
N PRO A 160 -6.87 7.71 -13.64
CA PRO A 160 -7.02 9.06 -14.22
C PRO A 160 -6.82 9.07 -15.74
N GLY A 161 -6.26 8.00 -16.31
CA GLY A 161 -6.00 7.86 -17.74
C GLY A 161 -6.20 6.44 -18.24
N LYS A 162 -5.61 6.12 -19.40
CA LYS A 162 -5.76 4.81 -20.06
C LYS A 162 -4.90 3.70 -19.44
N GLY A 163 -3.83 4.07 -18.74
CA GLY A 163 -2.90 3.15 -18.07
C GLY A 163 -3.21 2.94 -16.58
N LEU A 164 -2.43 2.05 -15.96
CA LEU A 164 -2.46 1.71 -14.53
C LEU A 164 -1.38 2.42 -13.70
N ASP A 165 -0.64 3.36 -14.30
CA ASP A 165 0.43 4.15 -13.67
C ASP A 165 -0.04 4.78 -12.35
N ASN A 166 -1.31 5.18 -12.32
CA ASN A 166 -2.04 5.61 -11.15
C ASN A 166 -3.40 4.93 -11.15
N SER A 167 -3.81 4.37 -10.03
CA SER A 167 -5.09 3.67 -9.92
C SER A 167 -5.66 3.74 -8.51
N TYR A 168 -6.97 3.52 -8.38
CA TYR A 168 -7.55 3.23 -7.08
C TYR A 168 -8.33 1.93 -7.09
N TRP A 169 -8.35 1.29 -5.92
CA TRP A 169 -8.92 -0.02 -5.70
C TRP A 169 -9.77 0.00 -4.45
N VAL A 170 -10.82 -0.82 -4.42
CA VAL A 170 -11.74 -0.93 -3.29
C VAL A 170 -11.85 -2.37 -2.83
N PHE A 171 -12.01 -2.56 -1.52
CA PHE A 171 -12.33 -3.86 -0.95
C PHE A 171 -13.05 -3.67 0.39
N THR A 172 -13.76 -4.71 0.82
CA THR A 172 -14.40 -4.76 2.14
C THR A 172 -13.78 -5.89 2.93
N ALA A 173 -13.37 -5.61 4.16
CA ALA A 173 -12.85 -6.61 5.11
C ALA A 173 -13.33 -6.27 6.51
N ALA A 174 -13.74 -7.27 7.29
CA ALA A 174 -14.32 -7.09 8.63
C ALA A 174 -15.42 -6.00 8.64
N LYS A 175 -16.33 -6.05 7.64
CA LYS A 175 -17.43 -5.09 7.39
C LYS A 175 -17.00 -3.62 7.21
N MET A 176 -15.71 -3.34 7.11
CA MET A 176 -15.17 -2.00 6.82
C MET A 176 -14.82 -1.86 5.34
N ASN A 177 -15.11 -0.69 4.76
CA ASN A 177 -14.72 -0.36 3.40
C ASN A 177 -13.33 0.25 3.39
N PHE A 178 -12.48 -0.22 2.48
CA PHE A 178 -11.13 0.25 2.26
C PHE A 178 -10.96 0.69 0.81
N LEU A 179 -10.12 1.70 0.63
CA LEU A 179 -9.69 2.18 -0.68
C LEU A 179 -8.17 2.30 -0.70
N ILE A 180 -7.54 1.78 -1.76
CA ILE A 180 -6.10 1.91 -1.99
C ILE A 180 -5.90 2.91 -3.13
N LEU A 181 -5.13 3.97 -2.89
CA LEU A 181 -4.61 4.87 -3.91
C LEU A 181 -3.20 4.40 -4.28
N ALA A 182 -3.03 3.71 -5.41
CA ALA A 182 -1.73 3.31 -5.94
C ALA A 182 -1.22 4.40 -6.89
N LEU A 183 -0.18 5.11 -6.48
CA LEU A 183 0.32 6.32 -7.14
C LEU A 183 1.72 6.11 -7.69
N GLU A 184 1.99 6.64 -8.88
CA GLU A 184 3.29 6.56 -9.55
C GLU A 184 4.44 7.10 -8.69
N PHE A 185 5.69 6.71 -8.99
CA PHE A 185 6.87 7.31 -8.40
C PHE A 185 6.88 8.83 -8.58
N LYS A 186 7.09 9.61 -7.51
CA LYS A 186 6.99 11.09 -7.54
C LYS A 186 5.70 11.57 -8.24
N PRO A 187 4.50 11.32 -7.71
CA PRO A 187 3.26 11.70 -8.39
C PRO A 187 3.21 13.21 -8.63
N ARG A 188 2.76 13.61 -9.81
CA ARG A 188 2.62 15.02 -10.20
C ARG A 188 1.42 15.68 -9.52
N ASP A 189 1.35 17.01 -9.56
CA ASP A 189 0.30 17.76 -8.85
C ASP A 189 -1.10 17.43 -9.36
N GLU A 190 -1.27 17.24 -10.66
CA GLU A 190 -2.54 16.82 -11.26
C GLU A 190 -2.99 15.43 -10.78
N ILE A 191 -2.02 14.52 -10.53
CA ILE A 191 -2.29 13.18 -9.99
C ILE A 191 -2.68 13.26 -8.53
N LEU A 192 -2.01 14.09 -7.73
CA LEU A 192 -2.42 14.32 -6.34
C LEU A 192 -3.81 14.97 -6.25
N ALA A 193 -4.14 15.90 -7.14
CA ALA A 193 -5.46 16.52 -7.21
C ALA A 193 -6.56 15.50 -7.60
N TRP A 194 -6.27 14.61 -8.56
CA TRP A 194 -7.15 13.50 -8.91
C TRP A 194 -7.35 12.55 -7.73
N ALA A 195 -6.27 12.12 -7.07
CA ALA A 195 -6.33 11.23 -5.91
C ALA A 195 -7.15 11.85 -4.76
N GLY A 196 -7.00 13.16 -4.54
CA GLY A 196 -7.80 13.89 -3.56
C GLY A 196 -9.29 13.96 -3.93
N THR A 197 -9.62 14.00 -5.22
CA THR A 197 -11.00 13.89 -5.70
C THR A 197 -11.58 12.51 -5.45
N VAL A 198 -10.80 11.45 -5.70
CA VAL A 198 -11.18 10.07 -5.34
C VAL A 198 -11.43 9.98 -3.84
N ALA A 199 -10.52 10.49 -3.00
CA ALA A 199 -10.65 10.44 -1.55
C ALA A 199 -11.94 11.12 -1.05
N ARG A 200 -12.28 12.30 -1.58
CA ARG A 200 -13.52 13.04 -1.24
C ARG A 200 -14.79 12.31 -1.68
N LYS A 201 -14.75 11.59 -2.80
CA LYS A 201 -15.90 10.81 -3.30
C LYS A 201 -16.14 9.51 -2.51
N HIS A 202 -15.23 9.13 -1.62
CA HIS A 202 -15.31 7.91 -0.83
C HIS A 202 -15.18 8.20 0.68
N PRO A 203 -16.05 9.05 1.26
CA PRO A 203 -15.95 9.45 2.67
C PRO A 203 -16.06 8.26 3.64
N ASP A 204 -16.82 7.23 3.26
CA ASP A 204 -17.04 6.01 4.06
C ASP A 204 -15.89 4.98 3.94
N HIS A 205 -14.84 5.25 3.14
CA HIS A 205 -13.72 4.35 2.93
C HIS A 205 -12.50 4.75 3.74
N ARG A 206 -11.80 3.76 4.27
CA ARG A 206 -10.49 3.90 4.92
C ARG A 206 -9.41 3.85 3.86
N ILE A 207 -8.69 4.95 3.69
CA ILE A 207 -7.78 5.12 2.56
C ILE A 207 -6.34 4.78 2.95
N ILE A 208 -5.76 3.91 2.14
CA ILE A 208 -4.34 3.53 2.12
C ILE A 208 -3.71 4.17 0.89
N VAL A 209 -2.60 4.89 1.07
CA VAL A 209 -1.79 5.40 -0.04
C VAL A 209 -0.61 4.45 -0.26
N LEU A 210 -0.48 3.92 -1.46
CA LEU A 210 0.64 3.12 -1.93
C LEU A 210 1.45 3.95 -2.92
N THR A 211 2.72 4.18 -2.63
CA THR A 211 3.63 4.92 -3.50
C THR A 211 5.05 4.41 -3.29
N HIS A 212 5.98 4.72 -4.18
CA HIS A 212 7.33 4.20 -4.08
C HIS A 212 8.22 5.00 -3.10
N SER A 213 8.48 6.29 -3.37
CA SER A 213 9.35 7.12 -2.51
C SER A 213 8.54 8.06 -1.62
N TYR A 214 8.64 7.87 -0.30
CA TYR A 214 7.88 8.68 0.66
C TYR A 214 8.59 8.88 2.01
N LEU A 215 9.09 7.81 2.65
CA LEU A 215 9.76 7.87 3.95
C LEU A 215 11.18 7.30 3.83
N ASP A 216 12.10 7.71 4.70
CA ASP A 216 13.43 7.11 4.86
C ASP A 216 13.54 6.25 6.14
N ALA A 217 14.65 5.52 6.27
CA ALA A 217 14.94 4.67 7.43
C ALA A 217 15.22 5.47 8.72
N GLN A 218 15.32 6.80 8.64
CA GLN A 218 15.40 7.71 9.79
C GLN A 218 14.03 8.29 10.16
N ASN A 219 12.94 7.74 9.62
CA ASN A 219 11.56 8.14 9.84
C ASN A 219 11.25 9.57 9.38
N LYS A 220 11.99 10.09 8.41
CA LYS A 220 11.74 11.40 7.80
C LYS A 220 11.13 11.22 6.41
N ARG A 221 10.24 12.14 6.05
CA ARG A 221 9.69 12.17 4.69
C ARG A 221 10.75 12.62 3.71
N THR A 222 10.79 11.99 2.54
CA THR A 222 11.72 12.35 1.46
C THR A 222 11.40 13.75 0.92
N ARG A 223 12.45 14.52 0.59
CA ARG A 223 12.34 15.94 0.19
C ARG A 223 13.00 16.27 -1.13
N SER A 224 14.09 15.58 -1.46
CA SER A 224 14.86 15.79 -2.68
C SER A 224 15.27 14.46 -3.29
N GLY A 225 15.55 14.49 -4.58
CA GLY A 225 15.93 13.32 -5.36
C GLY A 225 15.29 13.33 -6.75
N TYR A 226 16.00 12.77 -7.73
CA TYR A 226 15.60 12.54 -9.13
C TYR A 226 15.18 13.76 -9.95
N ALA A 227 15.59 13.77 -11.22
CA ALA A 227 15.32 14.87 -12.15
C ALA A 227 13.84 14.95 -12.59
N VAL A 228 13.12 13.83 -12.65
CA VAL A 228 11.70 13.85 -13.04
C VAL A 228 10.86 14.70 -12.09
N ASP A 229 10.00 15.55 -12.64
CA ASP A 229 9.10 16.42 -11.88
C ASP A 229 8.06 15.64 -11.09
N GLY A 230 7.68 16.14 -9.91
CA GLY A 230 6.63 15.58 -9.07
C GLY A 230 6.96 15.64 -7.58
N ASN A 231 6.13 14.99 -6.78
CA ASN A 231 6.16 15.13 -5.33
C ASN A 231 6.81 13.94 -4.64
N LEU A 232 7.81 14.20 -3.81
CA LEU A 232 8.32 13.25 -2.82
C LEU A 232 7.44 13.28 -1.56
N GLY A 233 7.80 12.51 -0.53
CA GLY A 233 6.97 12.29 0.64
C GLY A 233 6.48 13.57 1.32
N GLU A 234 7.32 14.58 1.47
CA GLU A 234 6.92 15.86 2.08
C GLU A 234 5.90 16.63 1.22
N GLY A 235 6.05 16.59 -0.11
CA GLY A 235 5.09 17.19 -1.04
C GLY A 235 3.75 16.46 -1.03
N MET A 236 3.77 15.12 -1.07
CA MET A 236 2.58 14.28 -0.98
C MET A 236 1.86 14.50 0.35
N TRP A 237 2.59 14.63 1.46
CA TRP A 237 2.03 14.93 2.77
C TRP A 237 1.21 16.22 2.75
N LYS A 238 1.83 17.32 2.30
CA LYS A 238 1.23 18.66 2.30
C LYS A 238 0.06 18.79 1.33
N LYS A 239 0.06 18.07 0.20
CA LYS A 239 -0.91 18.26 -0.88
C LYS A 239 -2.05 17.24 -0.86
N LEU A 240 -1.84 16.05 -0.30
CA LEU A 240 -2.81 14.95 -0.32
C LEU A 240 -2.99 14.33 1.07
N VAL A 241 -1.95 13.70 1.62
CA VAL A 241 -2.10 12.76 2.74
C VAL A 241 -2.64 13.44 4.00
N SER A 242 -2.18 14.64 4.34
CA SER A 242 -2.67 15.36 5.53
C SER A 242 -4.06 15.98 5.31
N LYS A 243 -4.51 16.13 4.05
CA LYS A 243 -5.70 16.89 3.68
C LYS A 243 -7.01 16.11 3.75
N HIS A 244 -6.93 14.79 3.93
CA HIS A 244 -8.10 13.92 3.89
C HIS A 244 -8.27 13.14 5.21
N PRO A 245 -9.41 13.32 5.93
CA PRO A 245 -9.63 12.70 7.24
C PRO A 245 -9.68 11.17 7.19
N ASN A 246 -9.99 10.62 6.02
CA ASN A 246 -10.15 9.20 5.79
C ASN A 246 -8.86 8.49 5.30
N ILE A 247 -7.78 9.23 5.04
CA ILE A 247 -6.44 8.63 4.84
C ILE A 247 -5.84 8.29 6.19
N PHE A 248 -5.39 7.05 6.38
CA PHE A 248 -4.84 6.60 7.67
C PHE A 248 -3.52 5.83 7.55
N LEU A 249 -3.16 5.37 6.35
CA LEU A 249 -1.96 4.58 6.13
C LEU A 249 -1.28 4.99 4.82
N VAL A 250 0.05 5.09 4.86
CA VAL A 250 0.93 5.20 3.70
C VAL A 250 1.92 4.03 3.74
N LEU A 251 2.05 3.34 2.61
CA LEU A 251 3.00 2.25 2.37
C LEU A 251 3.98 2.67 1.26
N CYS A 252 5.27 2.44 1.48
CA CYS A 252 6.34 2.86 0.57
C CYS A 252 7.61 2.00 0.68
N GLY A 253 8.40 2.02 -0.40
CA GLY A 253 9.70 1.35 -0.54
C GLY A 253 10.81 2.35 -0.85
N HIS A 254 11.63 2.07 -1.87
CA HIS A 254 12.68 2.95 -2.42
C HIS A 254 13.93 3.16 -1.55
N VAL A 255 13.73 3.51 -0.28
CA VAL A 255 14.84 3.77 0.66
C VAL A 255 15.14 2.50 1.42
N LEU A 256 16.33 1.95 1.21
CA LEU A 256 16.81 0.73 1.87
C LEU A 256 16.55 0.76 3.39
N GLY A 257 15.89 -0.28 3.87
CA GLY A 257 15.66 -0.52 5.29
C GLY A 257 14.18 -0.49 5.68
N GLU A 258 13.94 -0.09 6.92
CA GLU A 258 12.60 -0.06 7.50
C GLU A 258 12.42 1.26 8.23
N GLY A 259 11.26 1.88 8.09
CA GLY A 259 10.94 3.15 8.71
C GLY A 259 9.49 3.22 9.10
N ARG A 260 9.19 4.03 10.12
CA ARG A 260 7.83 4.23 10.62
C ARG A 260 7.67 5.62 11.21
N LEU A 261 6.63 6.32 10.77
CA LEU A 261 6.22 7.61 11.29
C LEU A 261 4.70 7.63 11.49
N THR A 262 4.22 8.18 12.60
CA THR A 262 2.80 8.53 12.76
C THR A 262 2.68 10.04 12.89
N SER A 263 1.80 10.64 12.10
CA SER A 263 1.57 12.09 12.11
C SER A 263 0.08 12.39 12.14
N LYS A 264 -0.27 13.60 12.57
CA LYS A 264 -1.66 14.07 12.56
C LYS A 264 -1.96 14.75 11.23
N GLY A 265 -3.00 14.30 10.54
CA GLY A 265 -3.58 15.03 9.42
C GLY A 265 -4.26 16.31 9.89
N ASP A 266 -4.65 17.17 8.95
CA ASP A 266 -5.25 18.47 9.21
C ASP A 266 -6.60 18.35 9.94
N ALA A 267 -7.29 17.22 9.78
CA ALA A 267 -8.53 16.88 10.49
C ALA A 267 -8.30 16.14 11.82
N GLY A 268 -7.05 16.01 12.29
CA GLY A 268 -6.69 15.33 13.54
C GLY A 268 -6.63 13.80 13.46
N ASN A 269 -6.91 13.20 12.31
CA ASN A 269 -6.74 11.78 12.06
C ASN A 269 -5.27 11.38 12.19
N SER A 270 -5.01 10.20 12.77
CA SER A 270 -3.67 9.62 12.79
C SER A 270 -3.37 8.99 11.43
N VAL A 271 -2.25 9.36 10.83
CA VAL A 271 -1.74 8.75 9.60
C VAL A 271 -0.44 8.01 9.90
N HIS A 272 -0.47 6.68 9.79
CA HIS A 272 0.70 5.83 9.87
C HIS A 272 1.40 5.80 8.52
N GLN A 273 2.71 5.91 8.52
CA GLN A 273 3.56 5.94 7.33
C GLN A 273 4.63 4.89 7.55
N VAL A 274 4.69 3.89 6.68
CA VAL A 274 5.49 2.69 6.87
C VAL A 274 6.36 2.48 5.63
N LEU A 275 7.65 2.33 5.88
CA LEU A 275 8.67 1.99 4.89
C LEU A 275 9.11 0.54 5.08
N CYS A 276 9.19 -0.20 3.98
CA CYS A 276 10.01 -1.39 3.86
C CYS A 276 10.70 -1.45 2.50
N ASP A 277 12.02 -1.57 2.50
CA ASP A 277 12.79 -1.98 1.34
C ASP A 277 13.92 -2.91 1.82
N TYR A 278 13.89 -4.15 1.34
CA TYR A 278 14.82 -5.20 1.76
C TYR A 278 15.93 -5.47 0.73
N GLN A 279 15.97 -4.76 -0.41
CA GLN A 279 16.90 -5.06 -1.50
C GLN A 279 18.38 -4.88 -1.14
N GLY A 280 18.67 -4.16 -0.05
CA GLY A 280 20.00 -3.97 0.51
C GLY A 280 20.49 -5.14 1.39
N LEU A 281 19.64 -6.11 1.72
CA LEU A 281 20.04 -7.30 2.46
C LEU A 281 20.62 -8.36 1.51
N LYS A 282 21.24 -9.40 2.10
CA LYS A 282 21.78 -10.56 1.36
C LYS A 282 20.76 -11.10 0.34
N ASP A 283 21.27 -11.49 -0.83
CA ASP A 283 20.49 -12.04 -1.95
C ASP A 283 19.38 -11.10 -2.43
N GLY A 284 19.62 -9.78 -2.40
CA GLY A 284 18.62 -8.77 -2.78
C GLY A 284 17.41 -8.77 -1.84
N GLY A 285 17.59 -9.10 -0.57
CA GLY A 285 16.48 -9.31 0.37
C GLY A 285 15.97 -10.75 0.44
N GLY A 286 16.36 -11.65 -0.46
CA GLY A 286 16.09 -13.08 -0.32
C GLY A 286 14.63 -13.46 -0.02
N SER A 287 13.63 -12.75 -0.57
CA SER A 287 12.17 -12.89 -0.32
C SER A 287 11.57 -12.23 0.92
N TRP A 288 12.26 -11.35 1.65
CA TRP A 288 11.59 -10.60 2.72
C TRP A 288 10.36 -9.85 2.17
N LEU A 289 9.23 -9.97 2.88
CA LEU A 289 8.01 -9.24 2.63
C LEU A 289 7.43 -8.76 3.95
N ARG A 290 6.49 -7.82 3.88
CA ARG A 290 5.73 -7.39 5.06
C ARG A 290 4.30 -7.86 4.93
N TYR A 291 3.71 -8.35 5.99
CA TYR A 291 2.27 -8.49 6.04
C TYR A 291 1.70 -7.90 7.33
N MET A 292 0.59 -7.20 7.18
CA MET A 292 -0.02 -6.36 8.20
C MET A 292 -1.40 -6.94 8.54
N THR A 293 -1.54 -7.46 9.75
CA THR A 293 -2.77 -8.08 10.25
C THR A 293 -3.59 -7.03 10.99
N PHE A 294 -4.79 -6.78 10.51
CA PHE A 294 -5.75 -5.88 11.12
C PHE A 294 -6.57 -6.67 12.13
N HIS A 295 -6.61 -6.20 13.38
CA HIS A 295 -7.35 -6.81 14.48
C HIS A 295 -8.51 -5.89 14.91
N PRO A 296 -9.71 -6.07 14.34
CA PRO A 296 -10.89 -5.27 14.68
C PRO A 296 -11.19 -5.21 16.18
N GLU A 297 -11.10 -6.34 16.87
CA GLU A 297 -11.38 -6.43 18.31
C GLU A 297 -10.44 -5.60 19.18
N LYS A 298 -9.21 -5.41 18.70
CA LYS A 298 -8.12 -4.78 19.45
C LYS A 298 -7.82 -3.37 18.99
N ASN A 299 -8.49 -2.88 17.94
CA ASN A 299 -8.20 -1.60 17.30
C ASN A 299 -6.71 -1.43 16.99
N ARG A 300 -6.08 -2.46 16.43
CA ARG A 300 -4.65 -2.44 16.10
C ARG A 300 -4.31 -3.14 14.81
N ILE A 301 -3.24 -2.69 14.18
CA ILE A 301 -2.62 -3.32 13.02
C ILE A 301 -1.27 -3.86 13.45
N GLU A 302 -1.07 -5.16 13.39
CA GLU A 302 0.21 -5.81 13.66
C GLU A 302 0.99 -6.01 12.36
N ALA A 303 2.18 -5.43 12.27
CA ALA A 303 3.07 -5.59 11.12
C ALA A 303 4.15 -6.64 11.43
N PHE A 304 4.35 -7.56 10.48
CA PHE A 304 5.38 -8.59 10.54
C PHE A 304 6.23 -8.56 9.28
N THR A 305 7.54 -8.68 9.47
CA THR A 305 8.50 -8.89 8.39
C THR A 305 8.86 -10.37 8.34
N TYR A 306 8.50 -11.02 7.24
CA TYR A 306 8.58 -12.47 7.07
C TYR A 306 9.32 -12.83 5.80
N ASN A 307 10.10 -13.89 5.85
CA ASN A 307 10.81 -14.43 4.71
C ASN A 307 10.23 -15.81 4.34
N PRO A 308 9.51 -15.94 3.21
CA PRO A 308 8.97 -17.20 2.75
C PRO A 308 10.02 -18.24 2.34
N ALA A 309 11.18 -17.81 1.83
CA ALA A 309 12.25 -18.73 1.44
C ALA A 309 12.97 -19.35 2.64
N LEU A 310 13.05 -18.62 3.75
CA LEU A 310 13.69 -19.07 4.99
C LEU A 310 12.68 -19.53 6.05
N ASN A 311 11.38 -19.37 5.80
CA ASN A 311 10.30 -19.61 6.74
C ASN A 311 10.56 -19.00 8.14
N THR A 312 10.95 -17.72 8.19
CA THR A 312 11.34 -17.06 9.44
C THR A 312 10.88 -15.61 9.51
N PHE A 313 10.78 -15.11 10.74
CA PHE A 313 10.42 -13.73 11.05
C PHE A 313 11.64 -12.92 11.48
N LYS A 314 11.72 -11.67 11.01
CA LYS A 314 12.65 -10.71 11.57
C LYS A 314 12.07 -10.14 12.87
N LYS A 315 12.85 -10.18 13.95
CA LYS A 315 12.37 -9.87 15.32
C LYS A 315 12.59 -8.42 15.78
N GLY A 316 13.32 -7.62 15.00
CA GLY A 316 13.65 -6.24 15.39
C GLY A 316 12.42 -5.33 15.51
N PRO A 317 12.51 -4.22 16.28
CA PRO A 317 11.37 -3.31 16.51
C PRO A 317 10.88 -2.61 15.24
N SER A 318 11.75 -2.46 14.23
CA SER A 318 11.38 -1.97 12.89
C SER A 318 10.67 -3.01 12.03
N SER A 319 10.74 -4.29 12.43
CA SER A 319 10.28 -5.45 11.67
C SER A 319 9.04 -6.11 12.25
N ARG A 320 8.79 -5.89 13.55
CA ARG A 320 7.62 -6.37 14.28
C ARG A 320 7.12 -5.27 15.20
N PHE A 321 5.95 -4.71 14.88
CA PHE A 321 5.35 -3.62 15.64
C PHE A 321 3.83 -3.60 15.51
N ALA A 322 3.18 -2.82 16.37
CA ALA A 322 1.75 -2.54 16.27
C ALA A 322 1.51 -1.05 15.96
N LEU A 323 0.42 -0.78 15.24
CA LEU A 323 -0.14 0.54 14.99
C LEU A 323 -1.52 0.60 15.63
N GLU A 324 -1.77 1.61 16.45
CA GLU A 324 -3.10 1.87 17.01
C GLU A 324 -4.02 2.43 15.92
N TYR A 325 -5.10 1.71 15.59
CA TYR A 325 -6.03 2.11 14.56
C TYR A 325 -7.46 1.71 14.92
N LYS A 326 -8.33 2.71 15.06
CA LYS A 326 -9.74 2.50 15.44
C LYS A 326 -10.54 1.89 14.28
N MET A 327 -11.03 0.66 14.48
CA MET A 327 -11.78 -0.14 13.51
C MET A 327 -13.28 -0.16 13.85
N ASP A 328 -13.87 1.04 14.01
CA ASP A 328 -15.32 1.17 14.20
C ASP A 328 -16.09 0.92 12.90
N LEU A 329 -17.31 0.40 12.96
CA LEU A 329 -18.17 0.36 11.78
C LEU A 329 -18.70 1.77 11.47
N PRO A 330 -19.01 2.07 10.19
CA PRO A 330 -19.72 3.29 9.85
C PRO A 330 -21.00 3.41 10.70
N ALA A 331 -21.35 4.62 11.11
CA ALA A 331 -22.65 4.84 11.74
C ALA A 331 -23.76 4.37 10.77
N PRO A 332 -24.86 3.76 11.28
CA PRO A 332 -26.00 3.43 10.44
C PRO A 332 -26.44 4.67 9.65
N LYS A 333 -26.61 4.55 8.33
CA LYS A 333 -27.17 5.65 7.55
C LYS A 333 -28.59 5.92 8.09
N PRO A 334 -28.96 7.19 8.37
CA PRO A 334 -30.32 7.49 8.74
C PRO A 334 -31.26 6.96 7.65
N PRO A 335 -32.45 6.46 8.01
CA PRO A 335 -33.42 5.99 7.03
C PRO A 335 -33.63 7.11 6.00
N ALA A 336 -33.62 6.74 4.72
CA ALA A 336 -33.95 7.68 3.66
C ALA A 336 -35.30 8.31 4.02
N LYS A 337 -35.34 9.64 4.12
CA LYS A 337 -36.62 10.35 4.23
C LYS A 337 -37.42 9.98 2.99
N GLN A 338 -38.52 9.26 3.18
CA GLN A 338 -39.49 8.98 2.12
C GLN A 338 -40.12 10.29 1.64
#